data_AF-A0A433DCZ4-F1
#
_entry.id   AF-A0A433DCZ4-F1
#
_cell.length_a   1.000
_cell.length_b   1.000
_cell.length_c   1.000
_cell.angle_alpha   90.00
_cell.angle_beta   90.00
_cell.angle_gamma   90.00
#
_symmetry.space_group_name_H-M   'P 1'
#
loop_
_entity.id
_entity.type
_entity.pdbx_description
1 polymer ?
#
loop_
_entity_poly.entity_id
_entity_poly.type
_entity_poly.pdbx_seq_one_letter_code
_entity_poly.pdbx_strand_id
1 'polypeptide(L)'
;MLTKRFLDSQELKIDVGEIACWASAERCNVGRSILLRARIGQKCDILGTMKKSINNFEPLIGLRSGGQPETNRRKIFEDRIDLAVTLRDVIYRFFMSNSKAQDDDLHRTFAVMGLTKTHFPNVSLPQGWIHQIFAMDCKATDVLRFGRLQESKLPNTVATLPCLEVFFVGMSDLKATIKVLRGHVNGIALAHSRAHRKRKKILSEKLTTQGGCFGAVPETPAKKARQKDPGE
;
A
#
# COMPACT_ATOMS: atom_id res chain seq x y z
N MET A 1 14.59 1.05 12.93
CA MET A 1 15.84 0.41 12.45
C MET A 1 15.76 -1.12 12.47
N LEU A 2 15.31 -1.74 13.57
CA LEU A 2 15.18 -3.20 13.70
C LEU A 2 14.17 -3.80 12.68
N THR A 3 12.95 -3.28 12.61
CA THR A 3 11.88 -3.74 11.68
C THR A 3 12.32 -3.79 10.22
N LYS A 4 13.08 -2.78 9.76
CA LYS A 4 13.60 -2.71 8.39
C LYS A 4 14.52 -3.89 8.04
N ARG A 5 15.26 -4.44 9.01
CA ARG A 5 16.18 -5.57 8.78
C ARG A 5 15.45 -6.91 8.62
N PHE A 6 14.25 -7.02 9.17
CA PHE A 6 13.44 -8.25 9.11
C PHE A 6 12.58 -8.35 7.85
N LEU A 7 12.25 -7.20 7.28
CA LEU A 7 11.44 -7.12 6.08
C LEU A 7 12.29 -7.43 4.84
N ASP A 8 11.67 -8.12 3.90
CA ASP A 8 12.36 -8.56 2.68
C ASP A 8 12.58 -7.40 1.71
N SER A 9 13.84 -7.02 1.53
CA SER A 9 14.23 -5.92 0.63
C SER A 9 14.03 -6.27 -0.85
N GLN A 10 13.87 -7.55 -1.20
CA GLN A 10 13.52 -7.95 -2.57
C GLN A 10 12.03 -7.75 -2.86
N GLU A 11 11.18 -7.84 -1.83
CA GLU A 11 9.72 -7.70 -1.97
C GLU A 11 9.26 -6.26 -1.75
N LEU A 12 9.84 -5.57 -0.77
CA LEU A 12 9.45 -4.23 -0.35
C LEU A 12 10.58 -3.22 -0.58
N LYS A 13 10.21 -2.05 -1.08
CA LYS A 13 11.00 -0.82 -0.95
C LYS A 13 10.58 -0.18 0.38
N ILE A 14 11.53 -0.01 1.29
CA ILE A 14 11.28 0.54 2.63
C ILE A 14 11.93 1.91 2.73
N ASP A 15 11.09 2.92 2.81
CA ASP A 15 11.47 4.30 3.06
C ASP A 15 11.24 4.62 4.55
N VAL A 16 12.15 5.40 5.16
CA VAL A 16 12.14 5.71 6.61
C VAL A 16 12.47 7.20 6.80
N GLY A 17 11.79 7.87 7.73
CA GLY A 17 11.94 9.30 8.02
C GLY A 17 10.57 9.99 8.02
N GLU A 18 10.50 11.31 7.97
CA GLU A 18 9.23 12.03 7.78
C GLU A 18 8.78 11.95 6.32
N ILE A 19 8.02 10.91 5.96
CA ILE A 19 7.63 10.61 4.58
C ILE A 19 6.10 10.64 4.46
N ALA A 20 5.56 11.14 3.36
CA ALA A 20 4.12 11.12 3.13
C ALA A 20 3.68 9.80 2.49
N CYS A 21 2.56 9.23 2.97
CA CYS A 21 1.90 8.13 2.26
C CYS A 21 1.27 8.63 0.95
N TRP A 22 1.52 7.91 -0.14
CA TRP A 22 1.03 8.30 -1.47
C TRP A 22 -0.48 8.19 -1.59
N ALA A 23 -1.07 7.13 -1.03
CA ALA A 23 -2.52 6.95 -1.06
C ALA A 23 -3.27 8.06 -0.35
N SER A 24 -2.78 8.48 0.82
CA SER A 24 -3.38 9.58 1.57
C SER A 24 -3.19 10.93 0.86
N ALA A 25 -2.01 11.15 0.25
CA ALA A 25 -1.76 12.35 -0.55
C ALA A 25 -2.71 12.45 -1.74
N GLU A 26 -2.90 11.35 -2.49
CA GLU A 26 -3.84 11.31 -3.61
C GLU A 26 -5.27 11.60 -3.12
N ARG A 27 -5.72 10.92 -2.06
CA ARG A 27 -7.07 11.08 -1.50
C ARG A 27 -7.36 12.51 -1.08
N CYS A 28 -6.40 13.17 -0.44
CA CYS A 28 -6.50 14.56 0.01
C CYS A 28 -6.57 15.59 -1.12
N ASN A 29 -6.17 15.21 -2.33
CA ASN A 29 -6.12 16.07 -3.51
C ASN A 29 -7.24 15.76 -4.53
N VAL A 30 -8.04 14.71 -4.34
CA VAL A 30 -9.21 14.42 -5.18
C VAL A 30 -10.20 15.59 -5.12
N GLY A 31 -10.56 16.12 -6.30
CA GLY A 31 -11.57 17.19 -6.43
C GLY A 31 -11.09 18.58 -6.00
N ARG A 32 -9.78 18.80 -5.84
CA ARG A 32 -9.21 20.11 -5.46
C ARG A 32 -8.47 20.80 -6.59
N SER A 33 -8.42 22.13 -6.54
CA SER A 33 -7.66 22.96 -7.48
C SER A 33 -6.16 22.74 -7.33
N ILE A 34 -5.46 22.60 -8.46
CA ILE A 34 -3.99 22.46 -8.54
C ILE A 34 -3.27 23.69 -7.97
N LEU A 35 -3.94 24.86 -7.92
CA LEU A 35 -3.41 26.11 -7.38
C LEU A 35 -3.40 26.16 -5.84
N LEU A 36 -4.28 25.40 -5.18
CA LEU A 36 -4.22 25.21 -3.73
C LEU A 36 -3.08 24.22 -3.48
N ARG A 37 -1.92 24.72 -3.04
CA ARG A 37 -0.71 23.94 -2.71
C ARG A 37 -1.08 22.52 -2.28
N ALA A 38 -0.65 21.55 -3.09
CA ALA A 38 -0.85 20.12 -2.89
C ALA A 38 -0.71 19.80 -1.40
N ARG A 39 -1.81 19.42 -0.75
CA ARG A 39 -1.70 19.02 0.65
C ARG A 39 -0.87 17.75 0.66
N ILE A 40 0.24 17.81 1.41
CA ILE A 40 1.09 16.65 1.66
C ILE A 40 0.20 15.62 2.38
N GLY A 41 0.24 14.37 1.93
CA GLY A 41 -0.49 13.28 2.57
C GLY A 41 -0.10 13.10 4.03
N GLN A 42 -0.81 12.23 4.76
CA GLN A 42 -0.44 11.93 6.14
C GLN A 42 1.03 11.49 6.21
N LYS A 43 1.78 12.17 7.10
CA LYS A 43 3.18 11.87 7.38
C LYS A 43 3.27 10.55 8.13
N CYS A 44 4.26 9.75 7.79
CA CYS A 44 4.59 8.50 8.42
C CYS A 44 6.10 8.33 8.55
N ASP A 45 6.51 7.50 9.51
CA ASP A 45 7.92 7.27 9.84
C ASP A 45 8.55 6.17 8.98
N ILE A 46 7.73 5.19 8.60
CA ILE A 46 8.14 4.03 7.80
C ILE A 46 7.08 3.80 6.76
N LEU A 47 7.50 3.65 5.51
CA LEU A 47 6.63 3.29 4.40
C LEU A 47 7.24 2.11 3.66
N GLY A 48 6.50 1.02 3.52
CA GLY A 48 6.85 -0.12 2.68
C GLY A 48 5.98 -0.13 1.43
N THR A 49 6.61 0.03 0.27
CA THR A 49 5.95 -0.08 -1.05
C THR A 49 6.34 -1.40 -1.72
N MET A 50 5.38 -2.10 -2.31
CA MET A 50 5.65 -3.35 -3.04
C MET A 50 6.33 -3.10 -4.39
N LYS A 51 7.56 -3.61 -4.56
CA LYS A 51 8.36 -3.43 -5.80
C LYS A 51 7.75 -4.10 -7.04
N LYS A 52 7.11 -5.26 -6.86
CA LYS A 52 6.54 -6.08 -7.96
C LYS A 52 5.01 -6.02 -8.00
N SER A 53 4.43 -4.94 -7.49
CA SER A 53 2.98 -4.73 -7.56
C SER A 53 2.63 -3.87 -8.76
N ILE A 54 1.51 -4.18 -9.43
CA ILE A 54 1.08 -3.44 -10.64
C ILE A 54 0.68 -1.99 -10.30
N ASN A 55 0.29 -1.71 -9.05
CA ASN A 55 -0.25 -0.40 -8.62
C ASN A 55 0.60 0.30 -7.54
N ASN A 56 1.85 -0.13 -7.31
CA ASN A 56 2.69 0.38 -6.21
C ASN A 56 1.96 0.34 -4.85
N PHE A 57 1.36 -0.80 -4.52
CA PHE A 57 0.61 -0.99 -3.29
C PHE A 57 1.49 -0.76 -2.05
N GLU A 58 0.95 -0.09 -1.04
CA GLU A 58 1.64 0.32 0.20
C GLU A 58 1.19 -0.57 1.38
N PRO A 59 1.65 -1.84 1.50
CA PRO A 59 1.19 -2.78 2.53
C PRO A 59 1.74 -2.50 3.94
N LEU A 60 2.56 -1.48 4.12
CA LEU A 60 3.22 -1.22 5.38
C LEU A 60 3.40 0.28 5.59
N ILE A 61 2.86 0.79 6.69
CA ILE A 61 2.96 2.19 7.13
C ILE A 61 3.16 2.13 8.63
N GLY A 62 4.35 2.49 9.07
CA GLY A 62 4.70 2.63 10.47
C GLY A 62 4.60 4.09 10.88
N LEU A 63 3.83 4.34 11.94
CA LEU A 63 3.91 5.58 12.72
C LEU A 63 4.65 5.29 14.00
N ARG A 64 5.55 6.18 14.39
CA ARG A 64 6.30 6.14 15.64
C ARG A 64 5.72 7.17 16.60
N SER A 65 4.87 6.69 17.49
CA SER A 65 4.46 7.47 18.66
C SER A 65 5.58 7.52 19.69
N GLY A 66 6.52 8.44 19.54
CA GLY A 66 7.36 8.88 20.65
C GLY A 66 8.88 8.80 20.55
N GLY A 67 9.51 9.37 21.57
CA GLY A 67 10.95 9.58 21.74
C GLY A 67 11.27 9.80 23.22
N GLN A 68 12.46 10.35 23.51
CA GLN A 68 12.64 11.04 24.79
C GLN A 68 12.32 12.52 24.55
N PRO A 69 11.43 13.14 25.34
CA PRO A 69 10.72 12.61 26.51
C PRO A 69 9.51 11.71 26.16
N GLU A 70 8.99 11.01 27.17
CA GLU A 70 7.82 10.14 27.09
C GLU A 70 6.62 10.82 26.41
N THR A 71 5.92 10.06 25.58
CA THR A 71 4.83 10.58 24.76
C THR A 71 3.51 10.56 25.49
N ASN A 72 2.78 11.67 25.42
CA ASN A 72 1.46 11.79 26.02
C ASN A 72 0.47 10.78 25.40
N ARG A 73 -0.45 10.24 26.21
CA ARG A 73 -1.58 9.39 25.78
C ARG A 73 -2.35 9.99 24.62
N ARG A 74 -2.50 11.32 24.59
CA ARG A 74 -3.15 12.04 23.49
C ARG A 74 -2.45 11.78 22.15
N LYS A 75 -1.12 11.89 22.10
CA LYS A 75 -0.35 11.66 20.86
C LYS A 75 -0.40 10.20 20.42
N ILE A 76 -0.36 9.26 21.36
CA ILE A 76 -0.53 7.82 21.07
C ILE A 76 -1.92 7.56 20.43
N PHE A 77 -2.95 8.24 20.90
CA PHE A 77 -4.30 8.14 20.35
C PHE A 77 -4.42 8.79 18.97
N GLU A 78 -3.89 10.00 18.80
CA GLU A 78 -3.84 10.71 17.51
C GLU A 78 -3.12 9.89 16.45
N ASP A 79 -1.95 9.30 16.77
CA ASP A 79 -1.23 8.44 15.84
C ASP A 79 -1.99 7.17 15.47
N ARG A 80 -2.81 6.61 16.38
CA ARG A 80 -3.67 5.46 16.04
C ARG A 80 -4.76 5.87 15.05
N ILE A 81 -5.33 7.06 15.20
CA ILE A 81 -6.31 7.60 14.26
C ILE A 81 -5.64 7.88 12.91
N ASP A 82 -4.49 8.56 12.92
CA ASP A 82 -3.72 8.85 11.71
C ASP A 82 -3.40 7.57 10.96
N LEU A 83 -2.90 6.55 11.68
CA LEU A 83 -2.64 5.24 11.10
C LEU A 83 -3.90 4.68 10.44
N ALA A 84 -5.02 4.59 11.16
CA ALA A 84 -6.26 4.04 10.65
C ALA A 84 -6.75 4.78 9.39
N VAL A 85 -6.66 6.11 9.39
CA VAL A 85 -7.00 6.94 8.22
C VAL A 85 -6.07 6.64 7.06
N THR A 86 -4.77 6.49 7.30
CA THR A 86 -3.82 6.16 6.23
C THR A 86 -4.09 4.76 5.66
N LEU A 87 -4.37 3.76 6.52
CA LEU A 87 -4.68 2.39 6.09
C LEU A 87 -5.91 2.38 5.17
N ARG A 88 -6.95 3.11 5.59
CA ARG A 88 -8.19 3.28 4.83
C ARG A 88 -7.91 3.89 3.46
N ASP A 89 -7.13 4.94 3.41
CA ASP A 89 -6.81 5.63 2.15
C ASP A 89 -6.06 4.71 1.18
N VAL A 90 -5.15 3.85 1.67
CA VAL A 90 -4.47 2.81 0.87
C VAL A 90 -5.47 1.81 0.28
N ILE A 91 -6.39 1.30 1.09
CA ILE A 91 -7.44 0.37 0.63
C ILE A 91 -8.31 1.03 -0.43
N TYR A 92 -8.75 2.27 -0.22
CA TYR A 92 -9.57 2.97 -1.20
C TYR A 92 -8.85 3.27 -2.50
N ARG A 93 -7.59 3.70 -2.45
CA ARG A 93 -6.78 3.86 -3.66
C ARG A 93 -6.71 2.55 -4.44
N PHE A 94 -6.54 1.43 -3.75
CA PHE A 94 -6.54 0.11 -4.38
C PHE A 94 -7.89 -0.23 -5.02
N PHE A 95 -9.01 0.05 -4.35
CA PHE A 95 -10.36 -0.16 -4.88
C PHE A 95 -10.63 0.71 -6.12
N MET A 96 -10.27 2.00 -6.06
CA MET A 96 -10.42 2.91 -7.20
C MET A 96 -9.61 2.44 -8.41
N SER A 97 -8.37 2.01 -8.18
CA SER A 97 -7.49 1.49 -9.23
C SER A 97 -7.98 0.16 -9.83
N ASN A 98 -8.85 -0.57 -9.12
CA ASN A 98 -9.38 -1.87 -9.52
C ASN A 98 -10.91 -1.94 -9.48
N SER A 99 -11.59 -0.83 -9.82
CA SER A 99 -13.05 -0.67 -9.73
C SER A 99 -13.89 -1.67 -10.52
N LYS A 100 -13.26 -2.52 -11.35
CA LYS A 100 -13.92 -3.55 -12.15
C LYS A 100 -13.64 -4.97 -11.66
N ALA A 101 -12.91 -5.13 -10.55
CA ALA A 101 -12.75 -6.41 -9.87
C ALA A 101 -14.03 -6.77 -9.10
N GLN A 102 -14.20 -8.04 -8.74
CA GLN A 102 -15.33 -8.46 -7.91
C GLN A 102 -15.10 -8.04 -6.46
N ASP A 103 -16.18 -7.62 -5.79
CA ASP A 103 -16.15 -7.14 -4.40
C ASP A 103 -15.60 -8.21 -3.44
N ASP A 104 -15.95 -9.48 -3.66
CA ASP A 104 -15.46 -10.63 -2.87
C ASP A 104 -13.93 -10.78 -2.90
N ASP A 105 -13.30 -10.44 -4.03
CA ASP A 105 -11.84 -10.45 -4.15
C ASP A 105 -11.23 -9.23 -3.44
N LEU A 106 -11.87 -8.06 -3.54
CA LEU A 106 -11.39 -6.81 -2.93
C LEU A 106 -11.41 -6.85 -1.40
N HIS A 107 -12.42 -7.49 -0.80
CA HIS A 107 -12.62 -7.58 0.65
C HIS A 107 -11.54 -8.43 1.38
N ARG A 108 -10.75 -9.23 0.65
CA ARG A 108 -9.68 -10.07 1.23
C ARG A 108 -8.33 -9.35 1.39
N THR A 109 -8.28 -8.02 1.31
CA THR A 109 -7.03 -7.25 1.34
C THR A 109 -6.75 -6.73 2.76
N PHE A 110 -5.67 -7.23 3.39
CA PHE A 110 -5.37 -6.96 4.80
C PHE A 110 -3.97 -6.39 5.04
N ALA A 111 -3.92 -5.44 5.97
CA ALA A 111 -2.75 -4.98 6.72
C ALA A 111 -1.99 -3.81 6.11
N VAL A 112 -1.98 -2.75 6.90
CA VAL A 112 -0.80 -1.91 7.01
C VAL A 112 -0.53 -1.67 8.50
N MET A 113 0.74 -1.82 8.87
CA MET A 113 1.16 -2.10 10.24
C MET A 113 1.82 -0.88 10.90
N GLY A 114 1.09 -0.25 11.81
CA GLY A 114 1.65 0.83 12.64
C GLY A 114 2.47 0.31 13.80
N LEU A 115 3.51 1.05 14.16
CA LEU A 115 4.56 0.68 15.10
C LEU A 115 4.57 1.64 16.30
N THR A 116 3.58 1.53 17.17
CA THR A 116 3.50 2.44 18.31
C THR A 116 4.53 2.06 19.38
N LYS A 117 5.56 2.89 19.46
CA LYS A 117 6.63 2.84 20.45
C LYS A 117 6.19 3.44 21.78
N THR A 118 5.34 2.75 22.54
CA THR A 118 4.89 3.29 23.84
C THR A 118 5.92 3.00 24.93
N HIS A 119 6.27 4.06 25.67
CA HIS A 119 6.93 3.97 26.97
C HIS A 119 5.84 3.67 28.01
N PHE A 120 6.08 2.73 28.91
CA PHE A 120 5.14 2.41 29.99
C PHE A 120 5.89 2.47 31.33
N PRO A 121 5.30 3.10 32.37
CA PRO A 121 5.82 2.99 33.71
C PRO A 121 5.32 1.66 34.29
N ASN A 122 6.22 0.74 34.61
CA ASN A 122 5.92 -0.25 35.63
C ASN A 122 7.09 -0.28 36.61
N VAL A 123 6.78 -0.13 37.90
CA VAL A 123 7.68 0.22 39.00
C VAL A 123 8.74 -0.85 39.30
N SER A 124 8.75 -1.96 38.57
CA SER A 124 9.55 -3.16 38.82
C SER A 124 10.37 -3.68 37.63
N LEU A 125 10.33 -3.03 36.46
CA LEU A 125 11.12 -3.43 35.28
C LEU A 125 11.74 -2.20 34.59
N PRO A 126 12.94 -2.33 33.99
CA PRO A 126 13.58 -1.21 33.30
C PRO A 126 12.72 -0.71 32.13
N GLN A 127 12.84 0.59 31.83
CA GLN A 127 12.14 1.32 30.77
C GLN A 127 12.22 0.58 29.41
N GLY A 128 11.09 0.12 28.88
CA GLY A 128 11.04 -0.71 27.67
C GLY A 128 10.25 -0.07 26.54
N TRP A 129 10.56 -0.44 25.29
CA TRP A 129 9.76 -0.07 24.13
C TRP A 129 8.75 -1.17 23.81
N ILE A 130 7.50 -0.80 23.56
CA ILE A 130 6.49 -1.73 23.05
C ILE A 130 6.43 -1.58 21.52
N HIS A 131 6.24 -2.70 20.83
CA HIS A 131 5.98 -2.77 19.40
C HIS A 131 4.59 -3.38 19.22
N GLN A 132 3.63 -2.56 18.80
CA GLN A 132 2.30 -3.02 18.44
C GLN A 132 2.23 -3.22 16.93
N ILE A 133 1.40 -4.15 16.51
CA ILE A 133 1.05 -4.42 15.12
C ILE A 133 -0.44 -4.18 14.98
N PHE A 134 -0.81 -3.30 14.06
CA PHE A 134 -2.20 -3.08 13.67
C PHE A 134 -2.47 -3.60 12.27
N ALA A 135 -3.72 -3.91 12.00
CA ALA A 135 -4.20 -4.19 10.65
C ALA A 135 -5.57 -3.56 10.44
N MET A 136 -5.85 -3.28 9.18
CA MET A 136 -7.18 -2.93 8.71
C MET A 136 -7.63 -3.95 7.68
N ASP A 137 -8.90 -4.33 7.79
CA ASP A 137 -9.58 -5.21 6.86
C ASP A 137 -10.83 -4.57 6.29
N CYS A 138 -11.38 -5.17 5.23
CA CYS A 138 -12.61 -4.75 4.59
C CYS A 138 -13.61 -5.91 4.65
N LYS A 139 -14.68 -5.78 5.44
CA LYS A 139 -15.72 -6.82 5.58
C LYS A 139 -16.75 -6.73 4.45
N ALA A 140 -17.03 -5.51 4.01
CA ALA A 140 -17.95 -5.17 2.94
C ALA A 140 -17.55 -3.80 2.39
N THR A 141 -18.10 -3.40 1.24
CA THR A 141 -17.90 -2.08 0.65
C THR A 141 -18.12 -1.01 1.72
N ASP A 142 -17.09 -0.18 1.96
CA ASP A 142 -17.05 0.87 2.97
C ASP A 142 -17.11 0.43 4.45
N VAL A 143 -17.11 -0.87 4.74
CA VAL A 143 -17.05 -1.40 6.11
C VAL A 143 -15.66 -1.94 6.41
N LEU A 144 -14.83 -1.08 7.02
CA LEU A 144 -13.46 -1.40 7.39
C LEU A 144 -13.33 -1.70 8.89
N ARG A 145 -12.62 -2.77 9.27
CA ARG A 145 -12.30 -3.03 10.68
C ARG A 145 -10.82 -2.80 10.93
N PHE A 146 -10.53 -1.93 11.89
CA PHE A 146 -9.18 -1.63 12.35
C PHE A 146 -8.96 -2.25 13.72
N GLY A 147 -7.88 -3.01 13.88
CA GLY A 147 -7.60 -3.73 15.12
C GLY A 147 -6.12 -3.95 15.37
N ARG A 148 -5.78 -4.13 16.65
CA ARG A 148 -4.43 -4.57 17.08
C ARG A 148 -4.35 -6.08 16.92
N LEU A 149 -3.37 -6.57 16.15
CA LEU A 149 -3.13 -8.01 15.97
C LEU A 149 -2.18 -8.55 17.04
N GLN A 150 -1.10 -7.83 17.29
CA GLN A 150 -0.05 -8.31 18.18
C GLN A 150 0.62 -7.16 18.93
N GLU A 151 1.17 -7.50 20.09
CA GLU A 151 2.00 -6.63 20.89
C GLU A 151 3.23 -7.43 21.33
N SER A 152 4.41 -6.83 21.17
CA SER A 152 5.67 -7.40 21.61
C SER A 152 6.48 -6.36 22.36
N LYS A 153 7.18 -6.80 23.41
CA LYS A 153 8.13 -5.95 24.13
C LYS A 153 9.47 -6.04 23.43
N LEU A 154 10.11 -4.90 23.20
CA LEU A 154 11.47 -4.84 22.69
C LEU A 154 12.45 -4.86 23.87
N PRO A 155 13.58 -5.57 23.73
CA PRO A 155 14.56 -5.68 24.80
C PRO A 155 15.20 -4.31 25.07
N ASN A 156 15.47 -4.07 26.34
CA ASN A 156 16.23 -2.91 26.83
C ASN A 156 17.52 -3.32 27.55
N THR A 157 17.61 -4.58 27.96
CA THR A 157 18.72 -5.18 28.70
C THR A 157 18.93 -6.62 28.24
N VAL A 158 20.11 -7.19 28.51
CA VAL A 158 20.44 -8.59 28.15
C VAL A 158 19.44 -9.58 28.76
N ALA A 159 18.96 -9.33 29.97
CA ALA A 159 17.97 -10.15 30.64
C ALA A 159 16.60 -10.18 29.92
N THR A 160 16.29 -9.16 29.11
CA THR A 160 15.04 -9.06 28.35
C THR A 160 15.16 -9.58 26.90
N LEU A 161 16.31 -10.13 26.51
CA LEU A 161 16.49 -10.74 25.19
C LEU A 161 15.47 -11.83 24.85
N PRO A 162 14.99 -12.67 25.79
CA PRO A 162 13.93 -13.63 25.48
C PRO A 162 12.63 -12.98 24.96
N CYS A 163 12.37 -11.71 25.30
CA CYS A 163 11.21 -10.98 24.74
C CYS A 163 11.30 -10.78 23.22
N LEU A 164 12.49 -10.92 22.62
CA LEU A 164 12.64 -10.84 21.17
C LEU A 164 11.96 -12.00 20.45
N GLU A 165 11.84 -13.19 21.06
CA GLU A 165 11.22 -14.34 20.38
C GLU A 165 9.81 -14.00 19.90
N VAL A 166 9.00 -13.38 20.76
CA VAL A 166 7.65 -12.91 20.42
C VAL A 166 7.67 -11.88 19.29
N PHE A 167 8.67 -10.99 19.30
CA PHE A 167 8.86 -10.03 18.22
C PHE A 167 9.25 -10.72 16.90
N PHE A 168 10.15 -11.70 16.92
CA PHE A 168 10.60 -12.45 15.75
C PHE A 168 9.45 -13.24 15.12
N VAL A 169 8.62 -13.89 15.94
CA VAL A 169 7.41 -14.58 15.47
C VAL A 169 6.49 -13.58 14.77
N GLY A 170 6.18 -12.45 15.41
CA GLY A 170 5.29 -11.44 14.81
C GLY A 170 5.81 -10.84 13.50
N MET A 171 7.13 -10.60 13.41
CA MET A 171 7.76 -10.13 12.17
C MET A 171 7.79 -11.20 11.08
N SER A 172 7.87 -12.48 11.45
CA SER A 172 7.82 -13.60 10.49
C SER A 172 6.42 -13.78 9.92
N ASP A 173 5.41 -13.71 10.79
CA ASP A 173 3.99 -13.74 10.39
C ASP A 173 3.67 -12.57 9.45
N LEU A 174 4.14 -11.37 9.79
CA LEU A 174 4.03 -10.20 8.91
C LEU A 174 4.60 -10.45 7.52
N LYS A 175 5.83 -10.99 7.46
CA LYS A 175 6.49 -11.25 6.19
C LYS A 175 5.68 -12.24 5.36
N ALA A 176 5.16 -13.28 6.00
CA ALA A 176 4.28 -14.24 5.35
C ALA A 176 2.98 -13.59 4.84
N THR A 177 2.33 -12.74 5.65
CA THR A 177 1.13 -12.01 5.26
C THR A 177 1.37 -11.09 4.07
N ILE A 178 2.45 -10.31 4.06
CA ILE A 178 2.80 -9.43 2.94
C ILE A 178 3.01 -10.23 1.66
N LYS A 179 3.64 -11.41 1.75
CA LYS A 179 3.88 -12.29 0.61
C LYS A 179 2.57 -12.83 0.03
N VAL A 180 1.64 -13.27 0.88
CA VAL A 180 0.30 -13.72 0.47
C VAL A 180 -0.46 -12.56 -0.16
N LEU A 181 -0.44 -11.38 0.47
CA LEU A 181 -1.14 -10.20 -0.01
C LEU A 181 -0.63 -9.77 -1.39
N ARG A 182 0.68 -9.86 -1.65
CA ARG A 182 1.23 -9.56 -2.97
C ARG A 182 0.61 -10.45 -4.05
N GLY A 183 0.49 -11.76 -3.78
CA GLY A 183 -0.13 -12.70 -4.72
C GLY A 183 -1.58 -12.31 -5.02
N HIS A 184 -2.33 -11.96 -3.97
CA HIS A 184 -3.72 -11.55 -4.05
C HIS A 184 -3.91 -10.24 -4.82
N VAL A 185 -3.20 -9.18 -4.42
CA VAL A 185 -3.22 -7.84 -5.06
C VAL A 185 -2.86 -7.93 -6.54
N ASN A 186 -1.83 -8.70 -6.88
CA ASN A 186 -1.44 -8.90 -8.28
C ASN A 186 -2.48 -9.70 -9.06
N GLY A 187 -3.09 -10.72 -8.44
CA GLY A 187 -4.19 -11.47 -9.03
C GLY A 187 -5.37 -10.57 -9.42
N ILE A 188 -5.79 -9.70 -8.49
CA ILE A 188 -6.85 -8.72 -8.72
C ILE A 188 -6.47 -7.73 -9.82
N ALA A 189 -5.28 -7.14 -9.75
CA ALA A 189 -4.84 -6.16 -10.76
C ALA A 189 -4.73 -6.77 -12.16
N LEU A 190 -4.32 -8.04 -12.26
CA LEU A 190 -4.31 -8.79 -13.52
C LEU A 190 -5.72 -9.10 -14.01
N ALA A 191 -6.63 -9.52 -13.13
CA ALA A 191 -8.03 -9.78 -13.48
C ALA A 191 -8.71 -8.50 -13.99
N HIS A 192 -8.51 -7.38 -13.29
CA HIS A 192 -8.95 -6.04 -13.71
C HIS A 192 -8.41 -5.67 -15.09
N SER A 193 -7.10 -5.83 -15.31
CA SER A 193 -6.45 -5.54 -16.59
C SER A 193 -6.97 -6.39 -17.74
N ARG A 194 -7.22 -7.69 -17.51
CA ARG A 194 -7.81 -8.61 -18.48
C ARG A 194 -9.25 -8.22 -18.82
N ALA A 195 -10.07 -7.93 -17.82
CA ALA A 195 -11.44 -7.48 -18.00
C ALA A 195 -11.49 -6.17 -18.81
N HIS A 196 -10.59 -5.23 -18.53
CA HIS A 196 -10.46 -3.99 -19.31
C HIS A 196 -10.15 -4.25 -20.79
N ARG A 197 -9.15 -5.11 -21.08
CA ARG A 197 -8.78 -5.46 -22.46
C ARG A 197 -9.92 -6.15 -23.21
N LYS A 198 -10.60 -7.11 -22.57
CA LYS A 198 -11.74 -7.82 -23.17
C LYS A 198 -12.86 -6.85 -23.56
N ARG A 199 -13.19 -5.89 -22.69
CA ARG A 199 -14.19 -4.85 -22.98
C ARG A 199 -13.76 -3.92 -24.12
N LYS A 200 -12.49 -3.50 -24.16
CA LYS A 200 -11.97 -2.68 -25.26
C LYS A 200 -12.08 -3.40 -26.60
N LYS A 201 -11.79 -4.71 -26.63
CA LYS A 201 -11.93 -5.56 -27.82
C LYS A 201 -13.39 -5.68 -28.26
N ILE A 202 -14.31 -5.94 -27.33
CA ILE A 202 -15.76 -6.01 -27.63
C ILE A 202 -16.28 -4.65 -28.12
N LEU A 203 -15.82 -3.54 -27.53
CA LEU A 203 -16.22 -2.20 -27.95
C LEU A 203 -15.69 -1.88 -29.36
N SER A 204 -14.44 -2.23 -29.67
CA SER A 204 -13.90 -2.07 -31.02
C SER A 204 -14.62 -2.94 -32.04
N GLU A 205 -14.95 -4.19 -31.68
CA GLU A 205 -15.73 -5.09 -32.54
C GLU A 205 -17.14 -4.55 -32.79
N LYS A 206 -17.79 -4.00 -31.75
CA LYS A 206 -19.10 -3.33 -31.89
C LYS A 206 -19.03 -2.09 -32.77
N LEU A 207 -17.98 -1.27 -32.63
CA LEU A 207 -17.73 -0.09 -33.47
C LEU A 207 -17.35 -0.45 -34.90
N THR A 208 -16.80 -1.63 -35.16
CA THR A 208 -16.59 -2.13 -36.53
C THR A 208 -17.87 -2.71 -37.13
N THR A 209 -18.79 -3.24 -36.33
CA THR A 209 -20.09 -3.78 -36.80
C THR A 209 -21.18 -2.71 -36.94
N GLN A 210 -21.18 -1.67 -36.09
CA GLN A 210 -21.94 -0.45 -36.30
C GLN A 210 -21.03 0.51 -37.07
N GLY A 211 -21.09 0.47 -38.40
CA GLY A 211 -20.31 1.37 -39.25
C GLY A 211 -20.38 2.80 -38.73
N GLY A 212 -19.24 3.33 -38.27
CA GLY A 212 -19.15 4.70 -37.79
C GLY A 212 -19.53 5.69 -38.90
N CYS A 213 -19.98 6.88 -38.52
CA CYS A 213 -20.41 7.96 -39.43
C CYS A 213 -19.29 8.51 -40.34
N PHE A 214 -18.11 7.92 -40.32
CA PHE A 214 -17.02 8.18 -41.25
C PHE A 214 -16.66 6.81 -41.83
N GLY A 215 -16.92 6.63 -43.13
CA GLY A 215 -16.72 5.36 -43.83
C GLY A 215 -15.31 4.76 -43.69
N ALA A 216 -15.12 3.57 -44.24
CA ALA A 216 -13.89 2.81 -44.18
C ALA A 216 -12.64 3.68 -44.43
N VAL A 217 -11.76 3.77 -43.44
CA VAL A 217 -10.44 4.40 -43.60
C VAL A 217 -9.69 3.60 -44.66
N PRO A 218 -9.24 4.22 -45.77
CA PRO A 218 -8.47 3.51 -46.78
C PRO A 218 -7.20 2.95 -46.14
N GLU A 219 -6.85 1.72 -46.50
CA GLU A 219 -5.61 1.09 -46.05
C GLU A 219 -4.41 2.00 -46.30
N THR A 220 -3.53 2.05 -45.31
CA THR A 220 -2.32 2.87 -45.31
C THR A 220 -1.52 2.56 -46.58
N PRO A 221 -1.08 3.55 -47.37
CA PRO A 221 -0.36 3.27 -48.60
C PRO A 221 0.93 2.51 -48.29
N ALA A 222 1.17 1.44 -49.05
CA ALA A 222 2.35 0.60 -48.94
C ALA A 222 3.62 1.47 -48.97
N LYS A 223 4.54 1.17 -48.04
CA LYS A 223 5.87 1.79 -47.98
C LYS A 223 6.51 1.76 -49.36
N LYS A 224 6.81 2.93 -49.94
CA LYS A 224 7.68 3.05 -51.12
C LYS A 224 9.00 2.34 -50.80
N ALA A 225 9.25 1.22 -51.47
CA ALA A 225 10.58 0.63 -51.52
C ALA A 225 11.54 1.68 -52.09
N ARG A 226 12.66 1.90 -51.42
CA ARG A 226 13.76 2.70 -51.97
C ARG A 226 14.25 1.97 -53.23
N GLN A 227 13.94 2.50 -54.40
CA GLN A 227 14.69 2.18 -55.61
C GLN A 227 16.13 2.59 -55.36
N LYS A 228 17.04 1.61 -55.47
CA LYS A 228 18.46 1.88 -55.67
C LYS A 228 18.63 2.22 -57.14
N ASP A 229 19.09 3.43 -57.44
CA ASP A 229 19.56 3.75 -58.78
C ASP A 229 20.84 2.97 -59.07
N PRO A 230 20.94 2.28 -60.21
CA PRO A 230 22.18 1.71 -60.69
C PRO A 230 22.96 2.76 -61.49
N GLY A 231 24.12 3.16 -60.96
CA GLY A 231 25.30 3.64 -61.71
C GLY A 231 25.16 4.89 -62.57
N GLU A 232 25.81 5.97 -62.14
CA GLU A 232 26.93 6.65 -62.82
C GLU A 232 27.59 7.66 -61.87
#